data_AF-A0A958XBP2-F1
#
_entry.id   AF-A0A958XBP2-F1
#
_cell.length_a   1.000
_cell.length_b   1.000
_cell.length_c   1.000
_cell.angle_alpha   90.00
_cell.angle_beta   90.00
_cell.angle_gamma   90.00
#
_symmetry.space_group_name_H-M   'P 1'
#
loop_
_entity.id
_entity.type
_entity.pdbx_description
1 polymer ?
#
loop_
_entity_poly.entity_id
_entity_poly.type
_entity_poly.pdbx_seq_one_letter_code
_entity_poly.pdbx_strand_id
1 'polypeptide(L)'
;MRLLRITIPLLFFCACADEAPESRFDKMARAYCECTGKLVELNQQTEALATDKDAQESFQQNLRQIQDVYDKAKNCNAAIVAQFGKLKTAEIDSLRISLATGQCPELSKQSDLIKEMLGE
;
A
#
# COMPACT_ATOMS: atom_id res chain seq x y z
N MET A 1 -16.82 61.60 27.40
CA MET A 1 -17.72 60.95 26.41
C MET A 1 -16.96 60.93 25.10
N ARG A 2 -16.65 59.84 24.39
CA ARG A 2 -17.13 58.45 24.35
C ARG A 2 -15.93 57.56 24.01
N LEU A 3 -15.87 56.39 24.66
CA LEU A 3 -15.03 55.27 24.25
C LEU A 3 -15.49 54.78 22.87
N LEU A 4 -14.58 54.66 21.90
CA LEU A 4 -14.85 53.89 20.68
C LEU A 4 -13.91 52.68 20.66
N ARG A 5 -14.36 51.61 21.32
CA ARG A 5 -13.77 50.28 21.25
C ARG A 5 -14.03 49.72 19.86
N ILE A 6 -13.03 49.78 18.98
CA ILE A 6 -13.06 49.05 17.70
C ILE A 6 -12.72 47.59 18.03
N THR A 7 -13.76 46.78 18.15
CA THR A 7 -13.66 45.32 18.20
C THR A 7 -13.44 44.85 16.76
N ILE A 8 -12.21 44.44 16.45
CA ILE A 8 -11.88 43.74 15.21
C ILE A 8 -12.51 42.35 15.34
N PRO A 9 -13.48 41.95 14.48
CA PRO A 9 -13.90 40.57 14.45
C PRO A 9 -12.73 39.78 13.88
N LEU A 10 -12.12 38.94 14.72
CA LEU A 10 -11.27 37.84 14.28
C LEU A 10 -12.10 37.05 13.27
N LEU A 11 -11.80 37.21 11.98
CA LEU A 11 -12.26 36.30 10.94
C LEU A 11 -11.61 34.96 11.24
N PHE A 12 -12.29 34.19 12.09
CA PHE A 12 -12.08 32.76 12.29
C PHE A 12 -12.45 32.09 10.97
N PHE A 13 -11.52 32.11 10.01
CA PHE A 13 -11.51 31.15 8.93
C PHE A 13 -11.25 29.79 9.58
N CYS A 14 -12.33 29.11 9.97
CA CYS A 14 -12.36 27.66 10.00
C CYS A 14 -12.09 27.19 8.57
N ALA A 15 -10.80 27.16 8.20
CA ALA A 15 -10.35 26.26 7.16
C ALA A 15 -10.69 24.87 7.68
N CYS A 16 -11.81 24.33 7.22
CA CYS A 16 -11.98 22.89 7.18
C CYS A 16 -10.76 22.42 6.39
N ALA A 17 -9.83 21.75 7.07
CA ALA A 17 -8.79 21.01 6.42
C ALA A 17 -9.49 19.85 5.70
N ASP A 18 -10.11 20.14 4.56
CA ASP A 18 -10.56 19.13 3.63
C ASP A 18 -9.27 18.50 3.10
N GLU A 19 -8.95 17.32 3.66
CA GLU A 19 -7.94 16.45 3.07
C GLU A 19 -8.28 16.31 1.59
N ALA A 20 -7.30 16.57 0.72
CA ALA A 20 -7.50 16.47 -0.71
C ALA A 20 -8.10 15.09 -1.03
N PRO A 21 -9.12 15.02 -1.91
CA PRO A 21 -9.80 13.77 -2.20
C PRO A 21 -8.78 12.74 -2.68
N GLU A 22 -8.78 11.58 -2.01
CA GLU A 22 -7.84 10.48 -2.26
C GLU A 22 -7.88 10.04 -3.73
N SER A 23 -6.70 9.94 -4.36
CA SER A 23 -6.60 9.57 -5.78
C SER A 23 -6.97 8.10 -6.01
N ARG A 24 -7.25 7.74 -7.27
CA ARG A 24 -7.46 6.32 -7.65
C ARG A 24 -6.25 5.45 -7.28
N PHE A 25 -5.03 5.99 -7.41
CA PHE A 25 -3.80 5.25 -7.12
C PHE A 25 -3.60 5.05 -5.63
N ASP A 26 -4.02 5.98 -4.79
CA ASP A 26 -3.94 5.85 -3.33
C ASP A 26 -4.92 4.77 -2.83
N LYS A 27 -6.15 4.76 -3.35
CA LYS A 27 -7.15 3.71 -3.05
C LYS A 27 -6.66 2.34 -3.49
N MET A 28 -6.11 2.25 -4.70
CA MET A 28 -5.55 1.02 -5.23
C MET A 28 -4.32 0.57 -4.43
N ALA A 29 -3.41 1.48 -4.07
CA ALA A 29 -2.24 1.19 -3.26
C ALA A 29 -2.63 0.61 -1.89
N ARG A 30 -3.66 1.16 -1.24
CA ARG A 30 -4.19 0.64 0.01
C ARG A 30 -4.75 -0.77 -0.14
N ALA A 31 -5.64 -0.98 -1.11
CA ALA A 31 -6.20 -2.31 -1.34
C ALA A 31 -5.11 -3.34 -1.69
N TYR A 32 -4.14 -2.94 -2.51
CA TYR A 32 -3.04 -3.79 -2.93
C TYR A 32 -2.09 -4.10 -1.76
N CYS A 33 -1.87 -3.13 -0.88
CA CYS A 33 -1.16 -3.31 0.39
C CYS A 33 -1.87 -4.33 1.29
N GLU A 34 -3.19 -4.24 1.44
CA GLU A 34 -3.98 -5.21 2.22
C GLU A 34 -3.93 -6.62 1.62
N CYS A 35 -4.00 -6.75 0.29
CA CYS A 35 -3.94 -8.05 -0.39
C CYS A 35 -2.55 -8.69 -0.32
N THR A 36 -1.48 -7.89 -0.46
CA THR A 36 -0.14 -8.40 -0.78
C THR A 36 0.91 -8.15 0.31
N GLY A 37 0.61 -7.32 1.31
CA GLY A 37 1.54 -6.93 2.36
C GLY A 37 2.10 -8.14 3.12
N LYS A 38 1.24 -9.11 3.44
CA LYS A 38 1.69 -10.32 4.15
C LYS A 38 2.66 -11.17 3.34
N LEU A 39 2.51 -11.18 2.01
CA LEU A 39 3.42 -11.91 1.13
C LEU A 39 4.82 -11.28 1.13
N VAL A 40 4.90 -9.95 1.17
CA VAL A 40 6.18 -9.23 1.27
C VAL A 40 6.88 -9.55 2.59
N GLU A 41 6.15 -9.52 3.71
CA GLU A 41 6.71 -9.89 5.02
C GLU A 41 7.28 -11.31 5.02
N LEU A 42 6.51 -12.28 4.50
CA LEU A 42 6.95 -13.68 4.45
C LEU A 42 8.16 -13.87 3.54
N ASN A 43 8.22 -13.17 2.40
CA ASN A 43 9.38 -13.21 1.52
C ASN A 43 10.63 -12.67 2.23
N GLN A 44 10.54 -11.53 2.91
CA GLN A 44 11.65 -10.96 3.68
C GLN A 44 12.11 -11.87 4.82
N GLN A 45 11.15 -12.46 5.55
CA GLN A 45 11.47 -13.44 6.60
C GLN A 45 12.18 -14.65 6.02
N THR A 46 11.69 -15.18 4.89
CA THR A 46 12.30 -16.34 4.23
C THR A 46 13.72 -16.04 3.74
N GLU A 47 13.95 -14.86 3.19
CA GLU A 47 15.27 -14.39 2.78
C GLU A 47 16.24 -14.31 3.97
N ALA A 48 15.78 -13.78 5.11
CA ALA A 48 16.59 -13.75 6.33
C ALA A 48 16.95 -15.16 6.83
N LEU A 49 16.01 -16.10 6.77
CA LEU A 49 16.22 -17.49 7.16
C LEU A 49 17.11 -18.27 6.17
N ALA A 50 17.24 -17.82 4.91
CA ALA A 50 17.99 -18.54 3.88
C ALA A 50 19.48 -18.71 4.21
N THR A 51 20.03 -17.85 5.06
CA THR A 51 21.43 -17.90 5.49
C THR A 51 21.63 -18.54 6.86
N ASP A 52 20.53 -18.85 7.57
CA ASP A 52 20.54 -19.50 8.87
C ASP A 52 20.47 -21.02 8.71
N LYS A 53 21.54 -21.71 9.11
CA LYS A 53 21.67 -23.17 8.96
C LYS A 53 20.79 -23.95 9.92
N ASP A 54 20.35 -23.34 11.02
CA ASP A 54 19.54 -23.98 12.06
C ASP A 54 18.04 -23.74 11.83
N ALA A 55 17.67 -22.89 10.87
CA ALA A 55 16.29 -22.50 10.61
C ALA A 55 15.58 -23.28 9.49
N GLN A 56 16.07 -24.48 9.12
CA GLN A 56 15.53 -25.26 8.00
C GLN A 56 14.02 -25.50 8.11
N GLU A 57 13.52 -25.84 9.30
CA GLU A 57 12.09 -26.09 9.51
C GLU A 57 11.26 -24.82 9.31
N SER A 58 11.68 -23.71 9.94
CA SER A 58 11.05 -22.39 9.79
C SER A 58 11.06 -21.90 8.35
N PHE A 59 12.16 -22.13 7.62
CA PHE A 59 12.27 -21.81 6.19
C PHE A 59 11.22 -22.58 5.37
N GLN A 60 11.12 -23.90 5.59
CA GLN A 60 10.12 -24.72 4.90
C GLN A 60 8.68 -24.36 5.28
N GLN A 61 8.44 -23.96 6.53
CA GLN A 61 7.14 -23.48 6.96
C GLN A 61 6.77 -22.15 6.28
N ASN A 62 7.71 -21.21 6.19
CA ASN A 62 7.48 -19.94 5.51
C ASN A 62 7.20 -20.13 4.01
N LEU A 63 7.90 -21.04 3.33
CA LEU A 63 7.61 -21.36 1.93
C LEU A 63 6.17 -21.86 1.73
N ARG A 64 5.66 -22.70 2.64
CA ARG A 64 4.26 -23.15 2.59
C ARG A 64 3.29 -21.99 2.82
N GLN A 65 3.58 -21.11 3.78
CA GLN A 65 2.74 -19.94 4.03
C GLN A 65 2.76 -18.95 2.86
N ILE A 66 3.90 -18.78 2.19
CA ILE A 66 4.04 -17.97 0.98
C ILE A 66 3.09 -18.47 -0.10
N GLN A 67 3.04 -19.79 -0.34
CA GLN A 67 2.14 -20.38 -1.33
C GLN A 67 0.66 -20.09 -1.00
N ASP A 68 0.24 -20.33 0.23
CA ASP A 68 -1.13 -20.09 0.67
C ASP A 68 -1.53 -18.60 0.57
N VAL A 69 -0.61 -17.70 0.96
CA VAL A 69 -0.85 -16.25 0.92
C VAL A 69 -0.81 -15.74 -0.51
N TYR A 70 0.05 -16.27 -1.37
CA TYR A 70 0.12 -15.90 -2.77
C TYR A 70 -1.20 -16.17 -3.51
N ASP A 71 -1.79 -17.35 -3.32
CA ASP A 71 -3.08 -17.69 -3.94
C ASP A 71 -4.22 -16.79 -3.45
N LYS A 72 -4.22 -16.45 -2.15
CA LYS A 72 -5.18 -15.47 -1.59
C LYS A 72 -4.97 -14.08 -2.17
N ALA A 73 -3.72 -13.65 -2.28
CA ALA A 73 -3.37 -12.34 -2.81
C ALA A 73 -3.76 -12.23 -4.30
N LYS A 74 -3.59 -13.27 -5.10
CA LYS A 74 -4.08 -13.30 -6.49
C LYS A 74 -5.58 -13.09 -6.59
N ASN A 75 -6.34 -13.82 -5.78
CA ASN A 75 -7.80 -13.68 -5.77
C ASN A 75 -8.24 -12.29 -5.29
N CYS A 76 -7.57 -11.75 -4.28
CA CYS A 76 -7.79 -10.41 -3.76
C CYS A 76 -7.48 -9.33 -4.83
N ASN A 77 -6.37 -9.49 -5.54
CA ASN A 77 -5.94 -8.57 -6.60
C ASN A 77 -6.86 -8.61 -7.83
N ALA A 78 -7.48 -9.76 -8.14
CA ALA A 78 -8.53 -9.82 -9.16
C ALA A 78 -9.72 -8.90 -8.83
N ALA A 79 -10.10 -8.78 -7.55
CA ALA A 79 -11.15 -7.86 -7.11
C ALA A 79 -10.72 -6.39 -7.25
N ILE A 80 -9.45 -6.07 -6.97
CA ILE A 80 -8.89 -4.73 -7.21
C ILE A 80 -8.96 -4.37 -8.69
N VAL A 81 -8.55 -5.28 -9.58
CA VAL A 81 -8.64 -5.06 -11.03
C VAL A 81 -10.09 -4.91 -11.49
N ALA A 82 -11.02 -5.67 -10.93
CA ALA A 82 -12.44 -5.53 -11.22
C ALA A 82 -13.01 -4.17 -10.77
N GLN A 83 -12.56 -3.66 -9.62
CA GLN A 83 -13.05 -2.41 -9.04
C GLN A 83 -12.42 -1.15 -9.67
N PHE A 84 -11.12 -1.18 -9.93
CA PHE A 84 -10.35 -0.01 -10.35
C PHE A 84 -9.84 -0.10 -11.80
N GLY A 85 -10.08 -1.22 -12.47
CA GLY A 85 -9.54 -1.53 -13.80
C GLY A 85 -8.10 -2.01 -13.76
N LYS A 86 -7.66 -2.67 -14.83
CA LYS A 86 -6.27 -3.09 -15.01
C LYS A 86 -5.38 -1.85 -15.12
N LEU A 87 -4.22 -1.87 -14.46
CA LEU A 87 -3.20 -0.85 -14.64
C LEU A 87 -2.49 -1.05 -15.99
N LYS A 88 -2.17 0.05 -16.64
CA LYS A 88 -1.21 0.08 -17.75
C LYS A 88 0.20 0.16 -17.18
N THR A 89 1.19 -0.30 -17.95
CA THR A 89 2.61 -0.20 -17.58
C THR A 89 3.02 1.22 -17.18
N ALA A 90 2.51 2.24 -17.90
CA ALA A 90 2.78 3.65 -17.59
C ALA A 90 2.16 4.16 -16.27
N GLU A 91 1.15 3.46 -15.74
CA GLU A 91 0.50 3.80 -14.47
C GLU A 91 1.14 3.09 -13.27
N ILE A 92 1.99 2.08 -13.49
CA ILE A 92 2.66 1.32 -12.42
C ILE A 92 3.49 2.25 -11.54
N ASP A 93 4.20 3.22 -12.12
CA ASP A 93 5.02 4.15 -11.33
C ASP A 93 4.16 5.04 -10.43
N SER A 94 2.95 5.41 -10.85
CA SER A 94 2.02 6.16 -10.00
C SER A 94 1.52 5.31 -8.83
N LEU A 95 1.19 4.04 -9.07
CA LEU A 95 0.85 3.11 -7.99
C LEU A 95 2.03 2.93 -7.03
N ARG A 96 3.25 2.78 -7.54
CA ARG A 96 4.45 2.61 -6.72
C ARG A 96 4.73 3.82 -5.85
N ILE A 97 4.55 5.03 -6.37
CA ILE A 97 4.66 6.25 -5.58
C ILE A 97 3.64 6.24 -4.44
N SER A 98 2.37 5.95 -4.73
CA SER A 98 1.32 5.85 -3.70
C SER A 98 1.61 4.74 -2.66
N LEU A 99 2.18 3.61 -3.06
CA LEU A 99 2.62 2.55 -2.15
C LEU A 99 3.79 3.01 -1.27
N ALA A 100 4.75 3.73 -1.85
CA ALA A 100 5.95 4.22 -1.15
C ALA A 100 5.64 5.30 -0.12
N THR A 101 4.67 6.17 -0.40
CA THR A 101 4.22 7.23 0.51
C THR A 101 3.13 6.77 1.48
N GLY A 102 2.51 5.61 1.21
CA GLY A 102 1.40 5.05 1.97
C GLY A 102 1.81 3.99 3.01
N GLN A 103 0.93 3.02 3.21
CA GLN A 103 1.01 2.04 4.30
C GLN A 103 1.93 0.84 4.02
N CYS A 104 2.33 0.60 2.77
CA CYS A 104 3.18 -0.53 2.38
C CYS A 104 4.40 -0.07 1.55
N PRO A 105 5.35 0.66 2.17
CA PRO A 105 6.54 1.13 1.46
C PRO A 105 7.42 -0.03 0.96
N GLU A 106 7.49 -1.14 1.69
CA GLU A 106 8.26 -2.31 1.25
C GLU A 106 7.67 -2.98 0.00
N LEU A 107 6.35 -2.94 -0.18
CA LEU A 107 5.70 -3.44 -1.40
C LEU A 107 6.09 -2.60 -2.62
N SER A 108 6.28 -1.28 -2.47
CA SER A 108 6.71 -0.40 -3.57
C SER A 108 8.07 -0.78 -4.19
N LYS A 109 8.91 -1.48 -3.42
CA LYS A 109 10.23 -1.98 -3.83
C LYS A 109 10.16 -3.31 -4.58
N GLN A 110 9.04 -4.04 -4.46
CA GLN A 110 8.83 -5.37 -5.05
C GLN A 110 8.27 -5.25 -6.48
N SER A 111 9.08 -4.72 -7.40
CA SER A 111 8.65 -4.46 -8.79
C SER A 111 8.09 -5.71 -9.48
N ASP A 112 8.73 -6.86 -9.31
CA ASP A 112 8.32 -8.09 -9.99
C ASP A 112 6.99 -8.61 -9.45
N LEU A 113 6.82 -8.57 -8.13
CA LEU A 113 5.56 -8.94 -7.49
C LEU A 113 4.40 -8.02 -7.92
N ILE A 114 4.64 -6.71 -8.03
CA ILE A 114 3.63 -5.75 -8.52
C ILE A 114 3.20 -6.11 -9.95
N LYS A 115 4.15 -6.40 -10.84
CA LYS A 115 3.85 -6.77 -12.23
C LYS A 115 3.09 -8.09 -12.31
N GLU A 116 3.57 -9.11 -11.60
CA GLU A 116 3.01 -10.46 -11.61
C GLU A 116 1.54 -10.46 -11.17
N MET A 117 1.24 -9.83 -10.04
CA MET A 117 -0.08 -9.81 -9.44
C MET A 117 -1.11 -8.95 -10.19
N LEU A 118 -0.63 -7.98 -10.98
CA LEU A 118 -1.48 -7.15 -11.83
C LEU A 118 -1.59 -7.70 -13.26
N GLY A 119 -0.94 -8.84 -13.53
CA GLY A 119 -1.05 -9.59 -14.78
C GLY A 119 -0.33 -8.93 -15.95
N GLU A 120 0.82 -8.31 -15.72
CA GLU A 120 1.78 -7.95 -16.77
C GLU A 120 2.83 -9.04 -16.99
#